data_AF-A0A364L9G3-F1
#
_entry.id   AF-A0A364L9G3-F1
#
_cell.length_a   1.000
_cell.length_b   1.000
_cell.length_c   1.000
_cell.angle_alpha   90.00
_cell.angle_beta   90.00
_cell.angle_gamma   90.00
#
_symmetry.space_group_name_H-M   'P 1'
#
loop_
_entity.id
_entity.type
_entity.pdbx_description
1 polymer ?
#
loop_
_entity_poly.entity_id
_entity_poly.type
_entity_poly.pdbx_seq_one_letter_code
_entity_poly.pdbx_strand_id
1 'polypeptide(L)'
;MAFIKYLVAIFATAVPATLANPDCSPTGAGTCTLTIWGDKAMESIANPPWFPILRDRMDWKHAVISNNACEDISGDVKPYQGYAMDSQLPYTVVFERLSPYGNYNSFRFCYAGSCYDGGAACEIRSQTGDYWETNYCRRAFDC
;
A
#
# COMPACT_ATOMS: atom_id res chain seq x y z
N MET A 1 -60.13 -25.82 1.54
CA MET A 1 -59.05 -25.43 0.59
C MET A 1 -58.36 -24.21 1.17
N ALA A 2 -57.14 -24.37 1.71
CA ALA A 2 -56.39 -23.29 2.35
C ALA A 2 -55.20 -22.89 1.47
N PHE A 3 -55.18 -21.65 1.00
CA PHE A 3 -54.08 -21.07 0.23
C PHE A 3 -52.98 -20.60 1.18
N ILE A 4 -51.85 -21.29 1.20
CA ILE A 4 -50.63 -20.84 1.90
C ILE A 4 -49.96 -19.79 1.01
N LYS A 5 -50.00 -18.53 1.45
CA LYS A 5 -49.28 -17.41 0.83
C LYS A 5 -47.83 -17.49 1.25
N TYR A 6 -46.93 -17.87 0.35
CA TYR A 6 -45.48 -17.80 0.58
C TYR A 6 -45.04 -16.33 0.50
N LEU A 7 -44.68 -15.76 1.66
CA LEU A 7 -43.94 -14.50 1.73
C LEU A 7 -42.48 -14.79 1.34
N VAL A 8 -42.11 -14.38 0.13
CA VAL A 8 -40.70 -14.36 -0.30
C VAL A 8 -40.05 -13.17 0.39
N ALA A 9 -39.27 -13.44 1.45
CA ALA A 9 -38.40 -12.45 2.06
C ALA A 9 -37.21 -12.21 1.11
N ILE A 10 -37.25 -11.07 0.40
CA ILE A 10 -36.09 -10.57 -0.34
C ILE A 10 -35.12 -10.01 0.68
N PHE A 11 -34.15 -10.82 1.10
CA PHE A 11 -33.00 -10.32 1.84
C PHE A 11 -32.16 -9.50 0.86
N ALA A 12 -32.36 -8.18 0.86
CA ALA A 12 -31.41 -7.26 0.25
C ALA A 12 -30.11 -7.36 1.06
N THR A 13 -29.17 -8.18 0.59
CA THR A 13 -27.80 -8.15 1.09
C THR A 13 -27.25 -6.78 0.75
N ALA A 14 -27.18 -5.89 1.74
CA ALA A 14 -26.41 -4.67 1.64
C ALA A 14 -24.99 -5.08 1.33
N VAL A 15 -24.59 -4.98 0.06
CA VAL A 15 -23.19 -5.08 -0.32
C VAL A 15 -22.52 -3.91 0.40
N PRO A 16 -21.64 -4.15 1.38
CA PRO A 16 -20.93 -3.06 2.00
C PRO A 16 -20.23 -2.31 0.87
N ALA A 17 -20.49 -1.00 0.78
CA ALA A 17 -19.75 -0.15 -0.13
C ALA A 17 -18.31 -0.13 0.37
N THR A 18 -17.51 -1.04 -0.16
CA THR A 18 -16.06 -1.00 -0.10
C THR A 18 -15.66 0.29 -0.80
N LEU A 19 -15.10 1.22 -0.01
CA LEU A 19 -14.55 2.46 -0.55
C LEU A 19 -13.40 2.05 -1.47
N ALA A 20 -13.58 2.25 -2.78
CA ALA A 20 -12.53 2.03 -3.75
C ALA A 20 -11.35 2.93 -3.39
N ASN A 21 -10.16 2.33 -3.24
CA ASN A 21 -8.93 3.03 -2.95
C ASN A 21 -8.55 3.88 -4.17
N PRO A 22 -8.51 5.22 -4.06
CA PRO A 22 -8.19 6.10 -5.18
C PRO A 22 -6.75 5.92 -5.68
N ASP A 23 -5.89 5.28 -4.88
CA ASP A 23 -4.50 5.01 -5.19
C ASP A 23 -4.30 3.65 -5.86
N CYS A 24 -5.35 2.82 -5.93
CA CYS A 24 -5.32 1.59 -6.71
C CYS A 24 -5.62 1.87 -8.19
N SER A 25 -4.97 1.11 -9.07
CA SER A 25 -5.35 1.01 -10.47
C SER A 25 -6.03 -0.34 -10.67
N PRO A 26 -7.23 -0.41 -11.28
CA PRO A 26 -7.90 -1.68 -11.53
C PRO A 26 -6.97 -2.61 -12.32
N THR A 27 -6.83 -3.84 -11.84
CA THR A 27 -5.98 -4.86 -12.46
C THR A 27 -6.81 -6.05 -12.93
N GLY A 28 -6.19 -7.00 -13.62
CA GLY A 28 -6.85 -8.23 -14.07
C GLY A 28 -7.32 -9.09 -12.90
N ALA A 29 -8.19 -10.06 -13.19
CA ALA A 29 -8.49 -11.11 -12.21
C ALA A 29 -7.18 -11.84 -11.84
N GLY A 30 -7.04 -12.18 -10.56
CA GLY A 30 -5.81 -12.80 -10.07
C GLY A 30 -4.68 -11.79 -9.76
N THR A 31 -4.99 -10.50 -9.58
CA THR A 31 -4.00 -9.46 -9.33
C THR A 31 -4.42 -8.55 -8.19
N CYS A 32 -3.47 -8.26 -7.30
CA CYS A 32 -3.60 -7.28 -6.22
C CYS A 32 -2.59 -6.17 -6.42
N THR A 33 -2.82 -5.05 -5.74
CA THR A 33 -1.86 -3.94 -5.69
C THR A 33 -1.40 -3.72 -4.26
N LEU A 34 -0.09 -3.72 -4.05
CA LEU A 34 0.53 -3.18 -2.84
C LEU A 34 0.85 -1.70 -3.08
N THR A 35 0.25 -0.83 -2.28
CA THR A 35 0.52 0.60 -2.26
C THR A 35 1.28 0.93 -0.98
N ILE A 36 2.41 1.60 -1.10
CA ILE A 36 3.25 2.04 0.02
C ILE A 36 3.58 3.51 -0.16
N TRP A 37 3.47 4.29 0.92
CA TRP A 37 3.82 5.71 0.86
C TRP A 37 4.42 6.22 2.16
N GLY A 38 5.16 7.31 2.01
CA GLY A 38 5.94 7.92 3.07
C GLY A 38 6.44 9.29 2.65
N ASP A 39 6.96 10.01 3.62
CA ASP A 39 7.45 11.36 3.40
C ASP A 39 8.96 11.35 3.21
N LYS A 40 9.44 12.21 2.32
CA LYS A 40 10.85 12.55 2.28
C LYS A 40 11.17 13.49 3.43
N ALA A 41 12.17 13.13 4.21
CA ALA A 41 12.75 13.95 5.25
C ALA A 41 14.22 14.23 4.93
N MET A 42 14.75 15.36 5.43
CA MET A 42 16.19 15.60 5.44
C MET A 42 16.77 15.18 6.78
N GLU A 43 17.80 14.33 6.75
CA GLU A 43 18.54 13.89 7.93
C GLU A 43 19.95 14.47 7.90
N SER A 44 20.43 14.99 9.05
CA SER A 44 21.82 15.43 9.20
C SER A 44 22.74 14.23 9.46
N ILE A 45 23.73 14.01 8.58
CA ILE A 45 24.71 12.91 8.69
C ILE A 45 26.07 13.33 9.23
N ALA A 46 26.34 14.64 9.30
CA ALA A 46 27.54 15.18 9.91
C ALA A 46 27.20 16.50 10.59
N ASN A 47 27.71 16.67 11.82
CA ASN A 47 27.33 17.78 12.68
C ASN A 47 28.52 18.71 13.03
N PRO A 48 29.17 19.39 12.06
CA PRO A 48 29.70 20.70 12.37
C PRO A 48 28.51 21.68 12.43
N PRO A 49 28.34 22.44 13.52
CA PRO A 49 27.18 23.31 13.74
C PRO A 49 26.98 24.40 12.67
N TRP A 50 27.97 24.60 11.80
CA TRP A 50 27.99 25.65 10.77
C TRP A 50 27.60 25.14 9.38
N PHE A 51 27.68 23.83 9.10
CA PHE A 51 27.40 23.23 7.80
C PHE A 51 26.90 21.78 7.95
N PRO A 52 25.60 21.56 8.23
CA PRO A 52 25.06 20.21 8.28
C PRO A 52 25.12 19.60 6.88
N ILE A 53 25.75 18.41 6.78
CA ILE A 53 25.61 17.59 5.57
C ILE A 53 24.27 16.89 5.70
N LEU A 54 23.32 17.26 4.84
CA LEU A 54 21.99 16.66 4.82
C LEU A 54 21.95 15.54 3.77
N ARG A 55 21.23 14.47 4.09
CA ARG A 55 20.83 13.45 3.12
C ARG A 55 19.32 13.29 3.13
N ASP A 56 18.78 12.93 1.96
CA ASP A 56 17.38 12.54 1.86
C ASP A 56 17.17 11.18 2.52
N ARG A 57 16.10 11.10 3.32
CA ARG A 57 15.63 9.90 3.99
C ARG A 57 14.15 9.70 3.65
N MET A 58 13.78 8.48 3.29
CA MET A 58 12.39 8.08 3.13
C MET A 58 11.86 7.56 4.47
N ASP A 59 10.83 8.23 4.99
CA ASP A 59 10.04 7.79 6.13
C ASP A 59 8.77 7.11 5.65
N TRP A 60 8.84 5.80 5.43
CA TRP A 60 7.66 4.98 5.12
C TRP A 60 6.68 5.00 6.30
N LYS A 61 5.43 5.39 6.00
CA LYS A 61 4.39 5.60 7.02
C LYS A 61 3.21 4.66 6.85
N HIS A 62 2.93 4.27 5.62
CA HIS A 62 1.70 3.61 5.24
C HIS A 62 1.94 2.53 4.20
N ALA A 63 1.18 1.46 4.30
CA ALA A 63 1.12 0.39 3.33
C ALA A 63 -0.27 -0.25 3.36
N VAL A 64 -0.85 -0.46 2.17
CA VAL A 64 -2.18 -1.03 1.98
C VAL A 64 -2.15 -2.01 0.79
N ILE A 65 -2.86 -3.12 0.91
CA ILE A 65 -3.11 -4.07 -0.17
C ILE A 65 -4.56 -3.91 -0.62
N SER A 66 -4.75 -3.67 -1.91
CA SER A 66 -6.07 -3.62 -2.53
C SER A 66 -6.23 -4.77 -3.54
N ASN A 67 -7.46 -5.29 -3.68
CA ASN A 67 -7.78 -6.30 -4.68
C ASN A 67 -7.91 -5.69 -6.10
N ASN A 68 -8.25 -6.53 -7.09
CA ASN A 68 -8.44 -6.10 -8.48
C ASN A 68 -9.60 -5.10 -8.67
N ALA A 69 -10.56 -5.07 -7.75
CA ALA A 69 -11.67 -4.11 -7.70
C ALA A 69 -11.30 -2.81 -6.93
N CYS A 70 -10.03 -2.66 -6.54
CA CYS A 70 -9.53 -1.55 -5.74
C CYS A 70 -10.16 -1.43 -4.35
N GLU A 71 -10.64 -2.52 -3.79
CA GLU A 71 -11.09 -2.58 -2.41
C GLU A 71 -9.89 -2.92 -1.52
N ASP A 72 -9.71 -2.19 -0.42
CA ASP A 72 -8.68 -2.50 0.55
C ASP A 72 -8.99 -3.83 1.25
N ILE A 73 -8.08 -4.78 1.09
CA ILE A 73 -8.16 -6.12 1.68
C ILE A 73 -7.15 -6.31 2.82
N SER A 74 -6.40 -5.26 3.16
CA SER A 74 -5.59 -5.16 4.37
C SER A 74 -6.02 -3.97 5.21
N GLY A 75 -5.52 -3.89 6.45
CA GLY A 75 -5.45 -2.62 7.16
C GLY A 75 -4.31 -1.74 6.63
N ASP A 76 -4.38 -0.43 6.88
CA ASP A 76 -3.24 0.48 6.71
C ASP A 76 -2.24 0.27 7.86
N VAL A 77 -0.99 0.06 7.51
CA VAL A 77 0.08 -0.29 8.45
C VAL A 77 1.31 0.57 8.21
N LYS A 78 2.11 0.77 9.26
CA LYS A 78 3.44 1.34 9.10
C LYS A 78 4.43 0.23 8.73
N PRO A 79 4.92 0.17 7.49
CA PRO A 79 5.78 -0.92 7.06
C PRO A 79 7.20 -0.72 7.62
N TYR A 80 7.87 -1.83 7.93
CA TYR A 80 9.29 -1.88 8.24
C TYR A 80 9.90 -3.14 7.62
N GLN A 81 11.21 -3.16 7.44
CA GLN A 81 11.88 -4.31 6.85
C GLN A 81 11.73 -5.56 7.74
N GLY A 82 11.27 -6.66 7.16
CA GLY A 82 10.90 -7.90 7.84
C GLY A 82 9.46 -7.94 8.35
N TYR A 83 8.69 -6.87 8.17
CA TYR A 83 7.27 -6.86 8.56
C TYR A 83 6.46 -7.79 7.67
N ALA A 84 5.68 -8.67 8.29
CA ALA A 84 4.69 -9.51 7.64
C ALA A 84 3.31 -8.86 7.78
N MET A 85 2.75 -8.43 6.66
CA MET A 85 1.50 -7.71 6.58
C MET A 85 0.34 -8.69 6.38
N ASP A 86 -0.64 -8.62 7.29
CA ASP A 86 -1.87 -9.40 7.23
C ASP A 86 -2.88 -8.79 6.26
N SER A 87 -3.68 -9.64 5.64
CA SER A 87 -4.75 -9.26 4.70
C SER A 87 -5.79 -10.39 4.60
N GLN A 88 -6.81 -10.21 3.75
CA GLN A 88 -7.75 -11.26 3.39
C GLN A 88 -7.15 -12.32 2.44
N LEU A 89 -5.88 -12.18 2.04
CA LEU A 89 -5.19 -13.16 1.19
C LEU A 89 -4.77 -14.41 1.97
N PRO A 90 -4.57 -15.56 1.30
CA PRO A 90 -4.13 -16.80 1.95
C PRO A 90 -2.73 -16.77 2.58
N TYR A 91 -1.87 -15.83 2.14
CA TYR A 91 -0.50 -15.67 2.63
C TYR A 91 -0.23 -14.22 3.04
N THR A 92 0.75 -14.01 3.90
CA THR A 92 1.19 -12.67 4.28
C THR A 92 2.13 -12.08 3.24
N VAL A 93 2.11 -10.75 3.12
CA VAL A 93 3.08 -9.99 2.33
C VAL A 93 4.23 -9.60 3.24
N VAL A 94 5.45 -10.03 2.93
CA VAL A 94 6.64 -9.73 3.75
C VAL A 94 7.52 -8.68 3.09
N PHE A 95 7.79 -7.58 3.77
CA PHE A 95 8.67 -6.51 3.28
C PHE A 95 10.15 -6.86 3.44
N GLU A 96 10.77 -7.47 2.44
CA GLU A 96 12.19 -7.84 2.46
C GLU A 96 13.15 -6.65 2.39
N ARG A 97 12.77 -5.58 1.69
CA ARG A 97 13.61 -4.38 1.55
C ARG A 97 12.77 -3.13 1.42
N LEU A 98 12.97 -2.21 2.36
CA LEU A 98 12.49 -0.83 2.27
C LEU A 98 13.73 0.05 2.31
N SER A 99 14.09 0.70 1.20
CA SER A 99 15.29 1.55 1.17
C SER A 99 14.98 2.88 1.85
N PRO A 100 15.58 3.21 3.01
CA PRO A 100 15.39 4.51 3.63
C PRO A 100 16.24 5.60 2.94
N TYR A 101 17.25 5.22 2.14
CA TYR A 101 18.16 6.13 1.46
C TYR A 101 18.31 5.76 -0.02
N GLY A 102 18.73 6.71 -0.84
CA GLY A 102 18.98 6.49 -2.26
C GLY A 102 17.70 6.28 -3.06
N ASN A 103 17.61 5.17 -3.80
CA ASN A 103 16.45 4.89 -4.66
C ASN A 103 15.26 4.34 -3.86
N TYR A 104 14.45 5.24 -3.29
CA TYR A 104 13.20 4.90 -2.59
C TYR A 104 12.08 4.38 -3.52
N ASN A 105 12.27 4.40 -4.84
CA ASN A 105 11.35 3.75 -5.79
C ASN A 105 11.63 2.24 -5.94
N SER A 106 12.69 1.74 -5.27
CA SER A 106 13.02 0.32 -5.20
C SER A 106 12.74 -0.23 -3.81
N PHE A 107 11.58 -0.86 -3.65
CA PHE A 107 11.28 -1.71 -2.50
C PHE A 107 11.10 -3.16 -2.97
N ARG A 108 11.25 -4.09 -2.03
CA ARG A 108 11.07 -5.52 -2.26
C ARG A 108 10.11 -6.09 -1.23
N PHE A 109 9.18 -6.90 -1.70
CA PHE A 109 8.34 -7.74 -0.86
C PHE A 109 8.21 -9.14 -1.45
N CYS A 110 7.78 -10.10 -0.64
CA CYS A 110 7.47 -11.45 -1.09
C CYS A 110 6.06 -11.85 -0.66
N TYR A 111 5.40 -12.63 -1.52
CA TYR A 111 4.07 -13.18 -1.31
C TYR A 111 4.02 -14.57 -1.95
N ALA A 112 3.52 -15.57 -1.22
CA ALA A 112 3.37 -16.95 -1.69
C ALA A 112 4.64 -17.58 -2.32
N GLY A 113 5.83 -17.20 -1.83
CA GLY A 113 7.13 -17.69 -2.35
C GLY A 113 7.69 -16.91 -3.55
N SER A 114 6.90 -16.00 -4.15
CA SER A 114 7.35 -15.08 -5.20
C SER A 114 7.79 -13.76 -4.59
N CYS A 115 8.94 -13.23 -5.04
CA CYS A 115 9.45 -11.94 -4.60
C CYS A 115 9.39 -10.91 -5.72
N TYR A 116 8.83 -9.75 -5.39
CA TYR A 116 8.66 -8.62 -6.28
C TYR A 116 9.68 -7.56 -5.87
N ASP A 117 10.64 -7.29 -6.75
CA ASP A 117 11.71 -6.33 -6.52
C ASP A 117 11.74 -5.27 -7.63
N GLY A 118 11.76 -4.00 -7.23
CA GLY A 118 11.81 -2.86 -8.15
C GLY A 118 10.57 -2.71 -9.03
N GLY A 119 10.63 -1.74 -9.96
CA GLY A 119 9.58 -1.50 -10.95
C GLY A 119 8.23 -1.10 -10.34
N ALA A 120 8.25 -0.43 -9.19
CA ALA A 120 7.05 0.19 -8.66
C ALA A 120 6.72 1.45 -9.48
N ALA A 121 5.44 1.65 -9.75
CA ALA A 121 4.96 2.93 -10.27
C ALA A 121 4.93 3.91 -9.08
N CYS A 122 5.88 4.84 -9.06
CA CYS A 122 5.98 5.84 -8.00
C CYS A 122 5.66 7.23 -8.53
N GLU A 123 4.94 8.01 -7.73
CA GLU A 123 4.66 9.41 -8.00
C GLU A 123 4.94 10.24 -6.73
N ILE A 124 5.48 11.44 -6.94
CA ILE A 124 5.65 12.39 -5.85
C ILE A 124 4.37 13.23 -5.79
N ARG A 125 3.72 13.22 -4.63
CA ARG A 125 2.59 14.09 -4.33
C ARG A 125 3.08 15.18 -3.38
N SER A 126 3.20 16.40 -3.89
CA SER A 126 3.42 17.60 -3.09
C SER A 126 2.08 18.29 -2.86
N GLN A 127 1.70 18.56 -1.61
CA GLN A 127 0.67 19.56 -1.36
C GLN A 127 1.28 20.94 -1.55
N THR A 128 0.66 21.77 -2.39
CA THR A 128 1.06 23.16 -2.59
C THR A 128 1.07 23.90 -1.25
N GLY A 129 2.25 24.29 -0.79
CA GLY A 129 2.44 25.05 0.46
C GLY A 129 3.16 24.30 1.58
N ASP A 130 3.36 22.98 1.46
CA ASP A 130 4.10 22.19 2.44
C ASP A 130 5.49 21.79 1.92
N TYR A 131 6.48 21.79 2.82
CA TYR A 131 7.86 21.34 2.55
C TYR A 131 8.00 19.81 2.47
N TRP A 132 6.91 19.06 2.61
CA TRP A 132 6.91 17.61 2.67
C TRP A 132 6.50 17.03 1.30
N GLU A 133 7.41 16.29 0.69
CA GLU A 133 7.11 15.50 -0.51
C GLU A 133 6.73 14.08 -0.08
N THR A 134 5.49 13.67 -0.34
CA THR A 134 5.07 12.29 -0.12
C THR A 134 5.34 11.48 -1.38
N ASN A 135 6.10 10.39 -1.26
CA ASN A 135 6.34 9.46 -2.37
C ASN A 135 5.34 8.30 -2.27
N TYR A 136 4.47 8.19 -3.26
CA TYR A 136 3.48 7.12 -3.37
C TYR A 136 3.98 6.09 -4.37
N CYS A 137 4.19 4.86 -3.93
CA CYS A 137 4.63 3.77 -4.79
C CYS A 137 3.63 2.62 -4.82
N ARG A 138 3.43 2.05 -6.00
CA ARG A 138 2.46 0.97 -6.23
C ARG A 138 3.12 -0.17 -6.99
N ARG A 139 2.78 -1.40 -6.62
CA ARG A 139 3.22 -2.59 -7.32
C ARG A 139 2.10 -3.62 -7.38
N ALA A 140 1.74 -3.99 -8.61
CA ALA A 140 0.86 -5.12 -8.84
C ALA A 140 1.60 -6.44 -8.59
N PHE A 141 0.88 -7.44 -8.08
CA PHE A 141 1.38 -8.78 -7.83
C PHE A 141 0.25 -9.81 -7.96
N ASP A 142 0.63 -11.07 -8.20
CA ASP A 142 -0.34 -12.15 -8.35
C ASP A 142 -0.94 -12.52 -6.99
N CYS A 143 -2.27 -12.49 -6.91
CA CYS A 143 -3.08 -12.89 -5.76
C CYS A 143 -4.40 -13.51 -6.28
#